data_AF-A0A8J4A2G9-F1
#
_entry.id   AF-A0A8J4A2G9-F1
#
_cell.length_a   1.000
_cell.length_b   1.000
_cell.length_c   1.000
_cell.angle_alpha   90.00
_cell.angle_beta   90.00
_cell.angle_gamma   90.00
#
_symmetry.space_group_name_H-M   'P 1'
#
loop_
_entity.id
_entity.type
_entity.pdbx_description
1 polymer ?
#
loop_
_entity_poly.entity_id
_entity_poly.type
_entity_poly.pdbx_seq_one_letter_code
_entity_poly.pdbx_strand_id
1 'polypeptide(L)'
;MLARCEKASEPSGLYGIRVEERSDAWYATWGFALNQRRATRERYGDTVVRSSLLLADGFPGCPHCEAASFVQCGTCQRLTCWDGAVRVWHCRWTPCRGSGVPGGAIERFGRHGDV
;
A
#
# COMPACT_ATOMS: atom_id res chain seq x y z
N MET A 1 7.95 -1.69 1.25
CA MET A 1 6.93 -1.83 0.17
C MET A 1 6.63 -0.48 -0.44
N LEU A 2 5.99 -0.46 -1.62
CA LEU A 2 5.56 0.76 -2.30
C LEU A 2 4.03 0.84 -2.40
N ALA A 3 3.51 2.06 -2.29
CA ALA A 3 2.11 2.36 -2.54
C ALA A 3 1.97 3.71 -3.26
N ARG A 4 0.78 3.95 -3.83
CA ARG A 4 0.43 5.23 -4.46
C ARG A 4 -0.77 5.88 -3.80
N CYS A 5 -0.76 7.19 -3.65
CA CYS A 5 -1.87 7.99 -3.13
C CYS A 5 -2.37 8.96 -4.21
N GLU A 6 -3.68 9.00 -4.41
CA GLU A 6 -4.32 9.94 -5.35
C GLU A 6 -4.27 11.39 -4.84
N LYS A 7 -4.31 11.59 -3.52
CA LYS A 7 -4.30 12.91 -2.90
C LYS A 7 -2.90 13.52 -2.78
N ALA A 8 -1.87 12.84 -3.28
CA ALA A 8 -0.53 13.37 -3.26
C ALA A 8 -0.40 14.58 -4.19
N SER A 9 0.34 15.60 -3.74
CA SER A 9 0.68 16.77 -4.57
C SER A 9 1.58 16.43 -5.75
N GLU A 10 2.43 15.41 -5.59
CA GLU A 10 3.35 14.95 -6.63
C GLU A 10 2.65 14.01 -7.63
N PRO A 11 2.84 14.18 -8.96
CA PRO A 11 2.13 13.38 -9.98
C PRO A 11 2.30 11.87 -9.85
N SER A 12 3.41 11.41 -9.28
CA SER A 12 3.64 9.98 -9.08
C SER A 12 2.79 9.40 -7.96
N GLY A 13 2.41 10.22 -6.98
CA GLY A 13 1.81 9.85 -5.71
C GLY A 13 2.52 8.75 -4.95
N LEU A 14 3.79 8.48 -5.28
CA LEU A 14 4.53 7.34 -4.77
C LEU A 14 5.01 7.60 -3.35
N TYR A 15 4.88 6.60 -2.50
CA TYR A 15 5.47 6.61 -1.17
C TYR A 15 5.91 5.21 -0.75
N GLY A 16 6.85 5.18 0.19
CA GLY A 16 7.34 3.96 0.82
C GLY A 16 6.55 3.63 2.08
N ILE A 17 6.38 2.34 2.33
CA ILE A 17 5.91 1.80 3.60
C ILE A 17 7.03 0.93 4.16
N ARG A 18 7.58 1.32 5.31
CA ARG A 18 8.51 0.52 6.10
C ARG A 18 7.73 -0.61 6.75
N VAL A 19 8.26 -1.82 6.61
CA VAL A 19 7.70 -3.02 7.20
C VAL A 19 8.75 -3.71 8.05
N GLU A 20 8.30 -4.31 9.15
CA GLU A 20 9.13 -5.09 10.06
C GLU A 20 8.49 -6.46 10.28
N GLU A 21 9.27 -7.52 10.16
CA GLU A 21 8.82 -8.86 10.54
C GLU A 21 8.83 -8.99 12.06
N ARG A 22 7.71 -9.43 12.62
CA ARG A 22 7.57 -9.82 14.02
C ARG A 22 7.21 -11.31 14.09
N SER A 23 7.12 -11.87 15.30
CA SER A 23 6.94 -13.31 15.52
C SER A 23 5.70 -13.92 14.86
N ASP A 24 4.67 -13.11 14.59
CA ASP A 24 3.35 -13.53 14.10
C ASP A 24 3.03 -13.01 12.69
N ALA A 25 3.57 -11.85 12.31
CA ALA A 25 3.21 -11.16 11.08
C ALA A 25 4.25 -10.11 10.68
N TRP A 26 4.08 -9.57 9.48
CA TRP A 26 4.76 -8.34 9.06
C TRP A 26 3.94 -7.15 9.53
N TYR A 27 4.60 -6.09 9.98
CA TYR A 27 3.94 -4.89 10.47
C TYR A 27 4.38 -3.68 9.67
N ALA A 28 3.44 -2.93 9.11
CA ALA A 28 3.67 -1.60 8.58
C ALA A 28 3.90 -0.63 9.75
N THR A 29 5.12 -0.10 9.85
CA THR A 29 5.54 0.73 10.99
C THR A 29 5.69 2.20 10.63
N TRP A 30 5.92 2.54 9.36
CA TRP A 30 6.11 3.93 8.95
C TRP A 30 5.81 4.18 7.48
N GLY A 31 5.11 5.27 7.16
CA GLY A 31 4.90 5.77 5.81
C GLY A 31 5.82 6.96 5.53
N PHE A 32 6.49 7.00 4.37
CA PHE A 32 7.41 8.09 4.03
C PHE A 32 7.32 8.49 2.55
N ALA A 33 7.34 9.79 2.28
CA ALA A 33 7.31 10.32 0.93
C ALA A 33 8.52 9.82 0.13
N LEU A 34 8.28 9.40 -1.11
CA LEU A 34 9.32 8.82 -1.96
C LEU A 34 9.16 9.33 -3.40
N ASN A 35 10.23 9.84 -3.99
CA ASN A 35 10.22 10.14 -5.42
C ASN A 35 10.66 8.91 -6.24
N GLN A 36 10.24 8.84 -7.51
CA GLN A 36 10.53 7.70 -8.40
C GLN A 36 12.03 7.43 -8.54
N ARG A 37 12.87 8.47 -8.58
CA ARG A 37 14.34 8.31 -8.72
C ARG A 37 14.94 7.55 -7.54
N ARG A 38 14.55 7.91 -6.31
CA ARG A 38 14.97 7.16 -5.11
C ARG A 38 14.40 5.75 -5.11
N ALA A 39 13.13 5.59 -5.50
CA ALA A 39 12.47 4.29 -5.58
C ALA A 39 13.22 3.28 -6.45
N THR A 40 13.62 3.69 -7.66
CA THR A 40 14.38 2.85 -8.59
C THR A 40 15.79 2.58 -8.09
N ARG A 41 16.49 3.62 -7.61
CA ARG A 41 17.88 3.49 -7.15
C ARG A 41 18.00 2.53 -5.95
N GLU A 42 17.04 2.60 -5.03
CA GLU A 42 17.05 1.83 -3.79
C GLU A 42 16.21 0.54 -3.89
N ARG A 43 15.66 0.24 -5.07
CA ARG A 43 14.91 -1.00 -5.38
C ARG A 43 13.75 -1.30 -4.43
N TYR A 44 13.09 -0.26 -3.90
CA TYR A 44 11.98 -0.42 -2.94
C TYR A 44 10.77 -1.20 -3.47
N GLY A 45 10.67 -1.38 -4.79
CA GLY A 45 9.58 -2.11 -5.46
C GLY A 45 9.80 -3.63 -5.57
N ASP A 46 11.00 -4.13 -5.25
CA ASP A 46 11.36 -5.53 -5.49
C ASP A 46 10.88 -6.45 -4.35
N THR A 47 10.56 -5.88 -3.18
CA THR A 47 10.08 -6.63 -2.02
C THR A 47 8.59 -6.91 -2.13
N VAL A 48 8.23 -8.19 -2.28
CA VAL A 48 6.86 -8.69 -2.20
C VAL A 48 6.66 -9.36 -0.84
N VAL A 49 5.84 -8.77 0.02
CA VAL A 49 5.38 -9.42 1.25
C VAL A 49 4.25 -10.38 0.88
N ARG A 50 4.46 -11.68 1.11
CA ARG A 50 3.50 -12.76 0.77
C ARG A 50 2.72 -13.30 1.98
N SER A 51 3.00 -12.75 3.15
CA SER A 51 2.42 -13.10 4.44
C SER A 51 1.48 -12.02 4.92
N SER A 52 0.85 -12.24 6.08
CA SER A 52 -0.02 -11.25 6.67
C SER A 52 0.74 -9.99 7.06
N LEU A 53 0.30 -8.85 6.52
CA LEU A 53 0.77 -7.53 6.89
C LEU A 53 -0.31 -6.85 7.71
N LEU A 54 0.08 -6.44 8.92
CA LEU A 54 -0.70 -5.71 9.90
C LEU A 54 -0.22 -4.25 9.97
N LEU A 55 -1.05 -3.37 10.49
CA LEU A 55 -0.61 -2.02 10.87
C LEU A 55 -0.06 -2.10 12.30
N ALA A 56 1.12 -1.52 12.54
CA ALA A 56 1.61 -1.38 13.90
C ALA A 56 0.81 -0.33 14.66
N ASP A 57 0.71 -0.50 15.99
CA ASP A 57 0.21 0.56 16.87
C ASP A 57 1.01 1.84 16.64
N GLY A 58 0.30 2.94 16.37
CA GLY A 58 0.91 4.24 16.07
C GLY A 58 1.41 4.40 14.63
N PHE A 59 1.04 3.52 13.69
CA PHE A 59 1.30 3.73 12.27
C PHE A 59 0.66 5.07 11.83
N PRO A 60 1.47 6.06 11.36
CA PRO A 60 0.97 7.42 11.10
C PRO A 60 0.12 7.53 9.83
N GLY A 61 -0.04 6.43 9.08
CA GLY A 61 -0.79 6.43 7.83
C GLY A 61 0.03 6.89 6.62
N CYS A 62 -0.69 7.20 5.54
CA CYS A 62 -0.12 7.70 4.31
C CYS A 62 0.51 9.08 4.53
N PRO A 63 1.77 9.33 4.11
CA PRO A 63 2.43 10.62 4.28
C PRO A 63 1.82 11.76 3.45
N HIS A 64 0.81 11.47 2.62
CA HIS A 64 0.13 12.44 1.76
C HIS A 64 -1.28 12.81 2.23
N CYS A 65 -1.98 11.89 2.90
CA CYS A 65 -3.37 12.10 3.28
C CYS A 65 -3.75 11.46 4.63
N GLU A 66 -2.76 10.93 5.36
CA GLU A 66 -2.89 10.36 6.71
C GLU A 66 -3.79 9.12 6.82
N ALA A 67 -4.39 8.68 5.71
CA ALA A 67 -5.17 7.45 5.69
C ALA A 67 -4.30 6.25 6.08
N ALA A 68 -4.76 5.49 7.07
CA ALA A 68 -4.10 4.30 7.57
C ALA A 68 -4.50 3.02 6.79
N SER A 69 -5.12 3.17 5.62
CA SER A 69 -5.70 2.07 4.87
C SER A 69 -5.23 2.01 3.41
N PHE A 70 -5.17 0.78 2.88
CA PHE A 70 -4.70 0.50 1.52
C PHE A 70 -5.56 -0.57 0.86
N VAL A 71 -5.57 -0.60 -0.48
CA VAL A 71 -6.16 -1.69 -1.25
C VAL A 71 -5.07 -2.30 -2.12
N GLN A 72 -4.95 -3.62 -2.08
CA GLN A 72 -4.11 -4.38 -3.02
C GLN A 72 -4.93 -4.69 -4.26
N CYS A 73 -4.39 -4.30 -5.40
CA CYS A 73 -5.01 -4.62 -6.67
C CYS A 73 -4.98 -6.13 -6.92
N GLY A 74 -6.14 -6.78 -7.09
CA GLY A 74 -6.18 -8.19 -7.49
C GLY A 74 -5.47 -8.49 -8.82
N THR A 75 -5.38 -7.50 -9.72
CA THR A 75 -4.75 -7.67 -11.04
C THR A 75 -3.23 -7.51 -11.02
N CYS A 76 -2.72 -6.42 -10.43
CA CYS A 76 -1.26 -6.13 -10.44
C CYS A 76 -0.57 -6.35 -9.09
N GLN A 77 -1.31 -6.74 -8.05
CA GLN A 77 -0.83 -7.05 -6.71
C GLN A 77 -0.12 -5.89 -5.98
N ARG A 78 -0.21 -4.67 -6.50
CA ARG A 78 0.36 -3.45 -5.91
C ARG A 78 -0.64 -2.71 -5.02
N LEU A 79 -0.12 -1.94 -4.07
CA LEU A 79 -0.90 -1.20 -3.08
C LEU A 79 -1.27 0.21 -3.56
N THR A 80 -2.50 0.61 -3.33
CA THR A 80 -2.93 2.01 -3.47
C THR A 80 -3.59 2.44 -2.16
N CYS A 81 -3.28 3.66 -1.70
CA CYS A 81 -3.94 4.28 -0.55
C CYS A 81 -5.45 4.35 -0.78
N TRP A 82 -6.22 4.12 0.27
CA TRP A 82 -7.66 4.29 0.27
C TRP A 82 -8.07 4.90 1.60
N ASP A 83 -8.82 5.98 1.56
CA ASP A 83 -9.26 6.75 2.73
C ASP A 83 -10.73 6.50 3.10
N GLY A 84 -11.37 5.53 2.44
CA GLY A 84 -12.79 5.23 2.63
C GLY A 84 -13.77 6.22 1.98
N ALA A 85 -13.30 7.32 1.39
CA ALA A 85 -14.18 8.39 0.90
C ALA A 85 -14.93 8.02 -0.38
N VAL A 86 -14.36 7.13 -1.20
CA VAL A 86 -14.94 6.70 -2.48
C VAL A 86 -15.41 5.25 -2.41
N ARG A 87 -16.64 5.01 -2.88
CA ARG A 87 -17.24 3.67 -2.93
C ARG A 87 -16.56 2.75 -3.95
N VAL A 88 -16.06 3.31 -5.06
CA VAL A 88 -15.32 2.57 -6.08
C VAL A 88 -13.87 3.03 -6.03
N TRP A 89 -12.97 2.09 -5.79
CA TRP A 89 -11.53 2.31 -5.78
C TRP A 89 -10.94 2.01 -7.16
N HIS A 90 -9.89 2.76 -7.52
CA HIS A 90 -9.15 2.59 -8.77
C HIS A 90 -7.66 2.39 -8.47
N CYS A 91 -7.05 1.38 -9.11
CA CYS A 91 -5.61 1.15 -9.04
C CYS A 91 -4.85 2.32 -9.66
N ARG A 92 -3.89 2.88 -8.93
CA ARG A 92 -3.10 4.04 -9.40
C ARG A 92 -1.77 3.66 -10.05
N TRP A 93 -1.55 2.38 -10.30
CA TRP A 93 -0.34 1.88 -10.92
C TRP A 93 -0.52 1.68 -12.41
N THR A 94 0.30 2.34 -13.22
CA THR A 94 0.32 2.09 -14.66
C THR A 94 1.14 0.82 -14.98
N PRO A 95 0.76 0.06 -16.03
CA PRO A 95 -0.40 0.24 -16.92
C PRO A 95 -1.71 -0.41 -16.42
N CYS A 96 -1.80 -0.78 -15.13
CA CYS A 96 -2.98 -1.45 -14.57
C CYS A 96 -4.21 -0.54 -14.58
N ARG A 97 -5.37 -1.11 -14.90
CA ARG A 97 -6.68 -0.43 -14.91
C ARG A 97 -7.69 -1.07 -13.94
N GLY A 98 -7.20 -1.88 -12.99
CA GLY A 98 -8.04 -2.55 -12.01
C GLY A 98 -8.85 -1.55 -11.18
N SER A 99 -10.11 -1.87 -10.94
CA SER A 99 -11.02 -1.09 -10.10
C SER A 99 -12.06 -2.01 -9.48
N GLY A 100 -12.75 -1.52 -8.45
CA GLY A 100 -13.80 -2.29 -7.80
C GLY A 100 -14.29 -1.60 -6.54
N VAL A 101 -15.39 -2.12 -5.97
CA VAL A 101 -15.78 -1.76 -4.61
C VAL A 101 -14.85 -2.50 -3.67
N PRO A 102 -14.04 -1.81 -2.84
CA PRO A 102 -13.21 -2.49 -1.86
C PRO A 102 -14.12 -3.31 -0.92
N GLY A 103 -13.88 -4.61 -0.84
CA GLY A 103 -14.46 -5.44 0.23
C GLY A 103 -13.91 -5.08 1.62
N GLY A 104 -12.94 -4.16 1.67
CA GLY A 104 -12.33 -3.60 2.87
C GLY A 104 -11.00 -2.92 2.52
N ALA A 105 -10.53 -2.08 3.44
CA ALA A 105 -9.12 -1.73 3.50
C ALA A 105 -8.35 -2.98 3.89
N ILE A 106 -7.23 -3.25 3.23
CA ILE A 106 -6.33 -4.30 3.64
C ILE A 106 -5.52 -3.79 4.84
N GLU A 107 -6.10 -3.98 6.01
CA GLU A 107 -5.43 -3.89 7.32
C GLU A 107 -4.73 -5.21 7.68
N ARG A 108 -5.04 -6.27 6.92
CA ARG A 108 -4.55 -7.63 7.03
C ARG A 108 -4.33 -8.21 5.64
N PHE A 109 -3.07 -8.39 5.25
CA PHE A 109 -2.75 -9.25 4.11
C PHE A 109 -2.87 -10.70 4.56
N GLY A 110 -3.06 -11.64 3.64
CA GLY A 110 -3.12 -13.07 3.96
C GLY A 110 -2.68 -13.87 2.76
N ARG A 111 -2.26 -15.13 2.95
CA ARG A 111 -1.96 -16.01 1.83
C ARG A 111 -3.22 -16.19 0.99
N HIS A 112 -3.05 -16.14 -0.33
CA HIS A 112 -4.05 -16.68 -1.24
C HIS A 112 -4.02 -18.21 -1.09
N GLY A 113 -4.97 -18.77 -0.32
CA GLY A 113 -5.08 -20.22 -0.15
C GLY A 113 -5.56 -20.78 1.19
N ASP A 114 -6.20 -20.01 2.08
CA ASP A 114 -6.86 -20.58 3.26
C ASP A 114 -8.37 -20.22 3.25
N VAL A 115 -9.17 -21.25 2.93
CA VAL A 115 -10.64 -21.38 2.75
C VAL A 115 -11.19 -21.00 1.38
#